data_AF-A0A3M7CL16-F1
#
_entry.id   AF-A0A3M7CL16-F1
#
_cell.length_a   1.000
_cell.length_b   1.000
_cell.length_c   1.000
_cell.angle_alpha   90.00
_cell.angle_beta   90.00
_cell.angle_gamma   90.00
#
_symmetry.space_group_name_H-M   'P 1'
#
loop_
_entity.id
_entity.type
_entity.pdbx_description
1 polymer ?
#
loop_
_entity_poly.entity_id
_entity_poly.type
_entity_poly.pdbx_seq_one_letter_code
_entity_poly.pdbx_strand_id
1 'polypeptide(L)'
;MAQVLLDLPDELLVSIVEQLDGDRHTLCTLSLVNKRFQALSEALLYSSIFYRHGFLAERILEATRTRPGRGAAIRSLESRMHPAGSPEAHASIAGILRGAPRLQEAIIESPYCNHERWRKVEARTRWGSAVEKIFQPFVEGSAIAAQVLSVEQKPSQKPLQSLSHLTLHLNGAGREFWTVEPRHASIFALPALQDLHISSANVLASSTSLIPSNFRSSLKRLTLDECNLTMDGLQNLMAVPAALEYLYIGENHYSPEEEDFPTPQPYNELCRRDPEAFISAIAQQKHSLTSFVYDAKQNMADWSVTPTRPQSAGNGFSNFEKLSDVDVASPNYFLTSLFISSDTAPPNLKSIRFGGIEMHGVFFEEMQQARTSRAGEDFAVPALIRRIVAAAPKLDDVAITFDRIAGELEEELREPIQITGKYLQERKINFRLLQQPTRFQLVRPQLFGEELRPDELIYANDDTDFTPWRAYSPQHVTTYTLVGLDDWEQELGVLDYGLDQDWEDIEESDETNTETDVSEDEHAEDAE
;
A
#
# COMPACT_ATOMS: atom_id res chain seq x y z
N MET A 1 -6.48 -49.56 -15.25
CA MET A 1 -5.64 -48.55 -14.55
C MET A 1 -6.45 -47.55 -13.74
N ALA A 2 -7.53 -46.94 -14.27
CA ALA A 2 -8.36 -45.98 -13.52
C ALA A 2 -8.92 -46.50 -12.18
N GLN A 3 -9.22 -47.80 -12.07
CA GLN A 3 -9.74 -48.41 -10.84
C GLN A 3 -8.72 -48.41 -9.69
N VAL A 4 -7.43 -48.60 -9.99
CA VAL A 4 -6.35 -48.68 -8.98
C VAL A 4 -6.10 -47.33 -8.32
N LEU A 5 -6.34 -46.23 -9.04
CA LEU A 5 -6.17 -44.87 -8.50
C LEU A 5 -7.27 -44.52 -7.49
N LEU A 6 -8.50 -45.02 -7.70
CA LEU A 6 -9.64 -44.77 -6.80
C LEU A 6 -9.52 -45.52 -5.47
N ASP A 7 -8.74 -46.60 -5.45
CA ASP A 7 -8.50 -47.42 -4.26
C ASP A 7 -7.40 -46.85 -3.35
N LEU A 8 -6.74 -45.75 -3.75
CA LEU A 8 -5.72 -45.10 -2.94
C LEU A 8 -6.33 -44.42 -1.70
N PRO A 9 -5.63 -44.43 -0.54
CA PRO A 9 -5.96 -43.61 0.63
C PRO A 9 -6.05 -42.11 0.31
N ASP A 10 -6.88 -41.38 1.08
CA ASP A 10 -7.10 -39.94 0.87
C ASP A 10 -5.80 -39.15 0.96
N GLU A 11 -4.89 -39.51 1.85
CA GLU A 11 -3.61 -38.83 2.07
C GLU A 11 -2.70 -38.92 0.84
N LEU A 12 -2.71 -40.07 0.15
CA LEU A 12 -1.95 -40.25 -1.09
C LEU A 12 -2.61 -39.50 -2.25
N LEU A 13 -3.94 -39.50 -2.32
CA LEU A 13 -4.64 -38.71 -3.34
C LEU A 13 -4.42 -37.21 -3.14
N VAL A 14 -4.50 -36.70 -1.91
CA VAL A 14 -4.16 -35.31 -1.59
C VAL A 14 -2.75 -35.00 -2.07
N SER A 15 -1.76 -35.83 -1.71
CA SER A 15 -0.36 -35.63 -2.12
C SER A 15 -0.17 -35.61 -3.64
N ILE A 16 -0.91 -36.46 -4.38
CA ILE A 16 -0.88 -36.50 -5.85
C ILE A 16 -1.53 -35.23 -6.44
N VAL A 17 -2.69 -34.83 -5.92
CA VAL A 17 -3.44 -33.67 -6.41
C VAL A 17 -2.69 -32.37 -6.10
N GLU A 18 -2.00 -32.28 -4.96
CA GLU A 18 -1.14 -31.15 -4.60
C GLU A 18 0.04 -30.96 -5.57
N GLN A 19 0.50 -32.01 -6.28
CA GLN A 19 1.50 -31.85 -7.35
C GLN A 19 0.95 -31.10 -8.58
N LEU A 20 -0.37 -30.91 -8.66
CA LEU A 20 -1.04 -30.17 -9.72
C LEU A 20 -1.35 -28.72 -9.31
N ASP A 21 -0.86 -28.25 -8.16
CA ASP A 21 -1.03 -26.86 -7.77
C ASP A 21 -0.42 -25.93 -8.83
N GLY A 22 -1.19 -24.91 -9.23
CA GLY A 22 -0.89 -24.06 -10.39
C GLY A 22 -1.39 -24.58 -11.75
N ASP A 23 -1.60 -25.88 -11.95
CA ASP A 23 -2.21 -26.42 -13.18
C ASP A 23 -3.74 -26.42 -13.10
N ARG A 24 -4.32 -25.24 -13.25
CA ARG A 24 -5.77 -25.03 -13.17
C ARG A 24 -6.55 -25.87 -14.20
N HIS A 25 -5.99 -26.11 -15.38
CA HIS A 25 -6.69 -26.86 -16.43
C HIS A 25 -6.82 -28.33 -16.05
N THR A 26 -5.74 -28.95 -15.59
CA THR A 26 -5.76 -30.33 -15.12
C THR A 26 -6.64 -30.48 -13.88
N LEU A 27 -6.57 -29.55 -12.93
CA LEU A 27 -7.44 -29.54 -11.74
C LEU A 27 -8.92 -29.42 -12.10
N CYS A 28 -9.29 -28.56 -13.05
CA CYS A 28 -10.66 -28.46 -13.55
C CYS A 28 -11.12 -29.80 -14.15
N THR A 29 -10.30 -30.42 -15.00
CA THR A 29 -10.61 -31.72 -15.60
C THR A 29 -10.76 -32.81 -14.55
N LEU A 30 -9.84 -32.86 -13.58
CA LEU A 30 -9.88 -33.81 -12.48
C LEU A 30 -11.13 -33.65 -11.61
N SER A 31 -11.59 -32.41 -11.40
CA SER A 31 -12.81 -32.12 -10.64
C SER A 31 -14.09 -32.68 -11.26
N LEU A 32 -14.07 -33.00 -12.56
CA LEU A 32 -15.20 -33.57 -13.29
C LEU A 32 -15.25 -35.10 -13.22
N VAL A 33 -14.18 -35.75 -12.73
CA VAL A 33 -14.07 -37.22 -12.72
C VAL A 33 -15.04 -37.86 -11.71
N ASN A 34 -15.02 -37.40 -10.45
CA ASN A 34 -15.96 -37.84 -9.41
C ASN A 34 -15.99 -36.86 -8.22
N LYS A 35 -16.91 -37.06 -7.27
CA LYS A 35 -17.07 -36.19 -6.08
C LYS A 35 -15.85 -36.10 -5.18
N ARG A 36 -15.04 -37.17 -5.09
CA ARG A 36 -13.83 -37.21 -4.26
C ARG A 36 -12.74 -36.32 -4.86
N PHE A 37 -12.46 -36.50 -6.15
CA PHE A 37 -11.54 -35.64 -6.90
C PHE A 37 -12.05 -34.22 -7.04
N GLN A 38 -13.37 -34.01 -7.13
CA GLN A 38 -13.97 -32.68 -7.07
C GLN A 38 -13.62 -31.96 -5.77
N ALA A 39 -13.82 -32.60 -4.61
CA ALA A 39 -13.51 -31.98 -3.33
C ALA A 39 -12.03 -31.63 -3.18
N LEU A 40 -11.13 -32.54 -3.60
CA LEU A 40 -9.68 -32.32 -3.56
C LEU A 40 -9.24 -31.21 -4.52
N SER A 41 -9.73 -31.23 -5.76
CA SER A 41 -9.36 -30.25 -6.78
C SER A 41 -9.94 -28.87 -6.48
N GLU A 42 -11.20 -28.79 -6.03
CA GLU A 42 -11.83 -27.51 -5.66
C GLU A 42 -11.13 -26.85 -4.46
N ALA A 43 -10.56 -27.62 -3.55
CA ALA A 43 -9.76 -27.06 -2.44
C ALA A 43 -8.53 -26.28 -2.94
N LEU A 44 -7.90 -26.72 -4.05
CA LEU A 44 -6.78 -26.02 -4.69
C LEU A 44 -7.25 -24.94 -5.67
N LEU A 45 -8.27 -25.21 -6.49
CA LEU A 45 -8.79 -24.25 -7.48
C LEU A 45 -9.28 -22.94 -6.86
N TYR A 46 -9.81 -23.02 -5.64
CA TYR A 46 -10.35 -21.89 -4.88
C TYR A 46 -9.43 -21.40 -3.75
N SER A 47 -8.24 -21.99 -3.55
CA SER A 47 -7.33 -21.57 -2.48
C SER A 47 -6.88 -20.13 -2.63
N SER A 48 -6.58 -19.72 -3.86
CA SER A 48 -6.25 -18.36 -4.26
C SER A 48 -7.18 -17.89 -5.37
N ILE A 49 -7.81 -16.74 -5.15
CA ILE A 49 -8.76 -16.12 -6.08
C ILE A 49 -8.18 -14.80 -6.55
N PHE A 50 -8.06 -14.67 -7.87
CA PHE A 50 -7.72 -13.42 -8.54
C PHE A 50 -8.84 -13.07 -9.52
N TYR A 51 -9.32 -11.83 -9.52
CA TYR A 51 -10.19 -11.32 -10.58
C TYR A 51 -10.01 -9.82 -10.80
N ARG A 52 -10.36 -9.39 -12.02
CA ARG A 52 -10.39 -7.97 -12.39
C ARG A 52 -11.79 -7.40 -12.59
N HIS A 53 -12.68 -8.16 -13.21
CA HIS A 53 -14.01 -7.65 -13.58
C HIS A 53 -15.07 -7.98 -12.54
N GLY A 54 -16.00 -7.06 -12.29
CA GLY A 54 -17.07 -7.26 -11.31
C GLY A 54 -17.92 -8.50 -11.57
N PHE A 55 -18.22 -8.81 -12.84
CA PHE A 55 -19.02 -10.01 -13.18
C PHE A 55 -18.34 -11.33 -12.77
N LEU A 56 -17.00 -11.36 -12.71
CA LEU A 56 -16.27 -12.51 -12.20
C LEU A 56 -16.48 -12.66 -10.68
N ALA A 57 -16.53 -11.55 -9.94
CA ALA A 57 -16.86 -11.55 -8.52
C ALA A 57 -18.26 -12.12 -8.29
N GLU A 58 -19.25 -11.76 -9.13
CA GLU A 58 -20.59 -12.33 -9.07
C GLU A 58 -20.59 -13.84 -9.32
N ARG A 59 -19.86 -14.31 -10.34
CA ARG A 59 -19.72 -15.75 -10.63
C ARG A 59 -19.03 -16.52 -9.50
N ILE A 60 -18.00 -15.94 -8.90
CA ILE A 60 -17.31 -16.54 -7.73
C ILE A 60 -18.27 -16.59 -6.55
N LEU A 61 -18.98 -15.49 -6.27
CA LEU A 61 -19.96 -15.42 -5.20
C LEU A 61 -21.03 -16.49 -5.38
N GLU A 62 -21.61 -16.62 -6.58
CA GLU A 62 -22.60 -17.65 -6.86
C GLU A 62 -22.01 -19.06 -6.67
N ALA A 63 -20.81 -19.30 -7.21
CA ALA A 63 -20.13 -20.58 -7.04
C ALA A 63 -19.91 -20.96 -5.56
N THR A 64 -19.58 -20.00 -4.70
CA THR A 64 -19.39 -20.22 -3.25
C THR A 64 -20.71 -20.38 -2.50
N ARG A 65 -21.80 -19.76 -2.96
CA ARG A 65 -23.16 -19.96 -2.43
C ARG A 65 -23.69 -21.35 -2.74
N THR A 66 -23.55 -21.80 -4.00
CA THR A 66 -24.00 -23.13 -4.41
C THR A 66 -23.22 -24.24 -3.70
N ARG A 67 -21.92 -24.02 -3.44
CA ARG A 67 -21.05 -24.97 -2.73
C ARG A 67 -20.20 -24.26 -1.67
N PRO A 68 -20.67 -24.21 -0.40
CA PRO A 68 -19.97 -23.54 0.69
C PRO A 68 -18.54 -24.02 0.93
N GLY A 69 -18.23 -25.27 0.56
CA GLY A 69 -16.86 -25.82 0.61
C GLY A 69 -15.86 -25.02 -0.22
N ARG A 70 -16.29 -24.41 -1.33
CA ARG A 70 -15.45 -23.53 -2.16
C ARG A 70 -15.07 -22.25 -1.42
N GLY A 71 -16.05 -21.62 -0.76
CA GLY A 71 -15.80 -20.44 0.09
C GLY A 71 -14.85 -20.77 1.25
N ALA A 72 -15.04 -21.92 1.90
CA ALA A 72 -14.16 -22.41 2.96
C ALA A 72 -12.73 -22.75 2.49
N ALA A 73 -12.52 -22.98 1.19
CA ALA A 73 -11.20 -23.23 0.61
C ALA A 73 -10.38 -21.94 0.41
N ILE A 74 -11.03 -20.78 0.26
CA ILE A 74 -10.36 -19.50 0.00
C ILE A 74 -9.40 -19.16 1.16
N ARG A 75 -8.14 -18.87 0.80
CA ARG A 75 -7.05 -18.43 1.69
C ARG A 75 -6.51 -17.07 1.29
N SER A 76 -6.40 -16.81 -0.02
CA SER A 76 -5.98 -15.51 -0.55
C SER A 76 -7.02 -15.00 -1.55
N LEU A 77 -7.33 -13.71 -1.48
CA LEU A 77 -8.26 -13.02 -2.35
C LEU A 77 -7.64 -11.74 -2.88
N GLU A 78 -7.54 -11.64 -4.19
CA GLU A 78 -7.05 -10.47 -4.87
C GLU A 78 -8.10 -9.94 -5.85
N SER A 79 -8.55 -8.72 -5.60
CA SER A 79 -9.56 -8.01 -6.37
C SER A 79 -8.96 -6.75 -6.97
N ARG A 80 -8.64 -6.79 -8.27
CA ARG A 80 -8.10 -5.65 -9.01
C ARG A 80 -9.14 -5.05 -9.93
N MET A 81 -10.05 -4.27 -9.36
CA MET A 81 -11.29 -3.93 -10.04
C MET A 81 -11.03 -3.15 -11.34
N HIS A 82 -11.67 -3.57 -12.43
CA HIS A 82 -11.68 -2.81 -13.67
C HIS A 82 -12.84 -1.81 -13.66
N PRO A 83 -12.73 -0.59 -14.24
CA PRO A 83 -13.85 0.36 -14.34
C PRO A 83 -15.14 -0.19 -14.93
N ALA A 84 -15.03 -1.21 -15.79
CA ALA A 84 -16.18 -1.86 -16.40
C ALA A 84 -16.90 -2.78 -15.38
N GLY A 85 -18.13 -2.42 -15.05
CA GLY A 85 -19.00 -3.17 -14.16
C GLY A 85 -20.11 -2.31 -13.57
N SER A 86 -21.16 -2.95 -13.06
CA SER A 86 -22.14 -2.29 -12.21
C SER A 86 -21.58 -2.11 -10.78
N PRO A 87 -22.07 -1.11 -10.02
CA PRO A 87 -21.76 -0.99 -8.59
C PRO A 87 -22.00 -2.29 -7.80
N GLU A 88 -23.05 -3.03 -8.18
CA GLU A 88 -23.45 -4.31 -7.57
C GLU A 88 -22.41 -5.40 -7.83
N ALA A 89 -21.88 -5.44 -9.05
CA ALA A 89 -20.83 -6.37 -9.43
C ALA A 89 -19.54 -6.09 -8.63
N HIS A 90 -19.15 -4.82 -8.45
CA HIS A 90 -18.03 -4.45 -7.58
C HIS A 90 -18.27 -4.80 -6.11
N ALA A 91 -19.49 -4.57 -5.62
CA ALA A 91 -19.87 -4.87 -4.25
C ALA A 91 -19.96 -6.38 -3.95
N SER A 92 -19.98 -7.25 -4.97
CA SER A 92 -20.08 -8.70 -4.79
C SER A 92 -18.92 -9.31 -4.01
N ILE A 93 -17.75 -8.65 -3.98
CA ILE A 93 -16.64 -9.02 -3.10
C ILE A 93 -17.08 -9.12 -1.63
N ALA A 94 -18.02 -8.30 -1.18
CA ALA A 94 -18.52 -8.33 0.19
C ALA A 94 -19.19 -9.68 0.51
N GLY A 95 -19.81 -10.32 -0.47
CA GLY A 95 -20.36 -11.67 -0.32
C GLY A 95 -19.26 -12.73 -0.21
N ILE A 96 -18.20 -12.60 -1.02
CA ILE A 96 -17.05 -13.51 -1.01
C ILE A 96 -16.32 -13.43 0.34
N LEU A 97 -16.05 -12.22 0.83
CA LEU A 97 -15.41 -11.98 2.13
C LEU A 97 -16.19 -12.62 3.29
N ARG A 98 -17.54 -12.61 3.23
CA ARG A 98 -18.37 -13.29 4.22
C ARG A 98 -18.31 -14.82 4.10
N GLY A 99 -18.27 -15.32 2.88
CA GLY A 99 -18.22 -16.76 2.58
C GLY A 99 -16.86 -17.41 2.76
N ALA A 100 -15.81 -16.64 3.11
CA ALA A 100 -14.43 -17.09 3.22
C ALA A 100 -13.93 -17.10 4.68
N PRO A 101 -14.37 -18.05 5.54
CA PRO A 101 -14.06 -18.06 6.97
C PRO A 101 -12.57 -18.26 7.30
N ARG A 102 -11.80 -18.77 6.33
CA ARG A 102 -10.38 -19.09 6.45
C ARG A 102 -9.50 -18.18 5.58
N LEU A 103 -10.05 -17.08 5.07
CA LEU A 103 -9.29 -16.06 4.35
C LEU A 103 -8.18 -15.52 5.26
N GLN A 104 -6.95 -15.54 4.77
CA GLN A 104 -5.74 -15.12 5.48
C GLN A 104 -5.14 -13.84 4.91
N GLU A 105 -5.29 -13.64 3.59
CA GLU A 105 -4.76 -12.50 2.85
C GLU A 105 -5.83 -11.92 1.93
N ALA A 106 -5.92 -10.59 1.88
CA ALA A 106 -6.78 -9.90 0.95
C ALA A 106 -6.09 -8.65 0.37
N ILE A 107 -6.14 -8.50 -0.95
CA ILE A 107 -5.73 -7.29 -1.67
C ILE A 107 -6.96 -6.76 -2.40
N ILE A 108 -7.35 -5.52 -2.09
CA ILE A 108 -8.50 -4.86 -2.72
C ILE A 108 -8.03 -3.55 -3.32
N GLU A 109 -8.11 -3.49 -4.64
CA GLU A 109 -7.87 -2.31 -5.43
C GLU A 109 -9.19 -1.81 -6.04
N SER A 110 -9.43 -0.50 -5.94
CA SER A 110 -10.61 0.13 -6.51
C SER A 110 -10.51 0.29 -8.03
N PRO A 111 -11.64 0.46 -8.72
CA PRO A 111 -11.64 0.53 -10.18
C PRO A 111 -10.97 1.75 -10.79
N TYR A 112 -10.70 2.81 -10.02
CA TYR A 112 -10.26 4.10 -10.57
C TYR A 112 -8.97 4.66 -9.94
N CYS A 113 -8.30 3.95 -9.03
CA CYS A 113 -7.12 4.46 -8.31
C CYS A 113 -5.90 4.74 -9.20
N ASN A 114 -5.88 4.21 -10.43
CA ASN A 114 -4.80 4.38 -11.41
C ASN A 114 -5.22 5.16 -12.67
N HIS A 115 -6.36 5.86 -12.61
CA HIS A 115 -6.87 6.60 -13.77
C HIS A 115 -7.62 7.86 -13.33
N GLU A 116 -7.39 8.99 -14.00
CA GLU A 116 -8.18 10.23 -13.81
C GLU A 116 -9.70 10.07 -13.97
N ARG A 117 -10.19 8.88 -14.37
CA ARG A 117 -11.61 8.51 -14.40
C ARG A 117 -12.28 8.64 -13.04
N TRP A 118 -11.54 8.66 -11.93
CA TRP A 118 -12.09 9.00 -10.61
C TRP A 118 -12.75 10.38 -10.57
N ARG A 119 -12.39 11.31 -11.47
CA ARG A 119 -13.02 12.64 -11.61
C ARG A 119 -14.43 12.61 -12.20
N LYS A 120 -14.81 11.50 -12.87
CA LYS A 120 -16.09 11.41 -13.58
C LYS A 120 -17.26 11.24 -12.60
N VAL A 121 -18.44 11.75 -12.97
CA VAL A 121 -19.65 11.73 -12.13
C VAL A 121 -20.08 10.29 -11.80
N GLU A 122 -19.88 9.36 -12.73
CA GLU A 122 -20.16 7.94 -12.55
C GLU A 122 -19.29 7.35 -11.45
N ALA A 123 -18.00 7.69 -11.39
CA ALA A 123 -17.10 7.23 -10.33
C ALA A 123 -17.58 7.70 -8.95
N ARG A 124 -18.06 8.95 -8.83
CA ARG A 124 -18.59 9.47 -7.56
C ARG A 124 -19.78 8.68 -7.03
N THR A 125 -20.77 8.43 -7.87
CA THR A 125 -22.04 7.83 -7.44
C THR A 125 -21.96 6.30 -7.34
N ARG A 126 -21.36 5.65 -8.36
CA ARG A 126 -21.27 4.20 -8.45
C ARG A 126 -20.30 3.61 -7.42
N TRP A 127 -19.10 4.20 -7.31
CA TRP A 127 -18.07 3.67 -6.41
C TRP A 127 -18.39 3.93 -4.95
N GLY A 128 -18.88 5.12 -4.59
CA GLY A 128 -19.21 5.45 -3.20
C GLY A 128 -20.19 4.44 -2.56
N SER A 129 -21.23 4.04 -3.30
CA SER A 129 -22.19 3.02 -2.84
C SER A 129 -21.54 1.63 -2.71
N ALA A 130 -20.64 1.27 -3.62
CA ALA A 130 -19.93 -0.01 -3.57
C ALA A 130 -18.96 -0.08 -2.38
N VAL A 131 -18.18 0.97 -2.10
CA VAL A 131 -17.23 1.05 -0.98
C VAL A 131 -17.92 0.74 0.35
N GLU A 132 -19.06 1.36 0.63
CA GLU A 132 -19.80 1.12 1.88
C GLU A 132 -20.22 -0.35 2.04
N LYS A 133 -20.61 -1.01 0.95
CA LYS A 133 -20.95 -2.44 0.94
C LYS A 133 -19.70 -3.30 1.14
N ILE A 134 -18.58 -2.92 0.54
CA ILE A 134 -17.27 -3.59 0.67
C ILE A 134 -16.77 -3.55 2.11
N PHE A 135 -16.99 -2.44 2.83
CA PHE A 135 -16.55 -2.33 4.23
C PHE A 135 -17.42 -3.11 5.21
N GLN A 136 -18.63 -3.52 4.83
CA GLN A 136 -19.59 -4.18 5.72
C GLN A 136 -19.06 -5.48 6.36
N PRO A 137 -18.42 -6.42 5.63
CA PRO A 137 -17.81 -7.60 6.24
C PRO A 137 -16.68 -7.28 7.23
N PHE A 138 -15.95 -6.18 7.02
CA PHE A 138 -14.91 -5.75 7.96
C PHE A 138 -15.53 -5.24 9.27
N VAL A 139 -16.62 -4.46 9.18
CA VAL A 139 -17.40 -4.03 10.34
C VAL A 139 -17.94 -5.25 11.09
N GLU A 140 -18.59 -6.17 10.39
CA GLU A 140 -19.16 -7.42 10.92
C GLU A 140 -18.11 -8.32 11.60
N GLY A 141 -16.92 -8.41 11.02
CA GLY A 141 -15.80 -9.23 11.52
C GLY A 141 -15.04 -8.60 12.69
N SER A 142 -15.16 -7.29 12.91
CA SER A 142 -14.38 -6.56 13.88
C SER A 142 -14.74 -6.85 15.34
N ALA A 143 -13.79 -6.59 16.24
CA ALA A 143 -14.01 -6.59 17.68
C ALA A 143 -14.94 -5.44 18.13
N ILE A 144 -15.02 -4.37 17.34
CA ILE A 144 -15.84 -3.18 17.62
C ILE A 144 -17.23 -3.24 16.97
N ALA A 145 -17.61 -4.36 16.34
CA ALA A 145 -18.89 -4.50 15.63
C ALA A 145 -20.11 -4.05 16.45
N ALA A 146 -20.09 -4.26 17.77
CA ALA A 146 -21.18 -3.86 18.67
C ALA A 146 -21.30 -2.34 18.88
N GLN A 147 -20.26 -1.56 18.59
CA GLN A 147 -20.30 -0.09 18.59
C GLN A 147 -20.82 0.48 17.28
N VAL A 148 -20.74 -0.28 16.17
CA VAL A 148 -21.06 0.20 14.82
C VAL A 148 -22.41 -0.32 14.31
N LEU A 149 -22.76 -1.57 14.64
CA LEU A 149 -23.96 -2.26 14.14
C LEU A 149 -25.08 -2.27 15.17
N SER A 150 -26.33 -2.17 14.70
CA SER A 150 -27.51 -2.44 15.52
C SER A 150 -27.60 -3.93 15.88
N VAL A 151 -28.41 -4.27 16.89
CA VAL A 151 -28.60 -5.67 17.34
C VAL A 151 -29.10 -6.58 16.22
N GLU A 152 -29.98 -6.06 15.36
CA GLU A 152 -30.58 -6.79 14.23
C GLU A 152 -29.60 -7.04 13.08
N GLN A 153 -28.50 -6.29 13.01
CA GLN A 153 -27.50 -6.37 11.96
C GLN A 153 -26.34 -7.32 12.29
N LYS A 154 -26.36 -7.97 13.47
CA LYS A 154 -25.27 -8.85 13.90
C LYS A 154 -25.34 -10.20 13.17
N PRO A 155 -24.28 -10.60 12.46
CA PRO A 155 -24.26 -11.90 11.80
C PRO A 155 -24.13 -13.03 12.84
N SER A 156 -24.68 -14.21 12.51
CA SER A 156 -24.56 -15.42 13.34
C SER A 156 -23.12 -15.93 13.42
N GLN A 157 -22.32 -15.68 12.39
CA GLN A 157 -20.89 -15.96 12.33
C GLN A 157 -20.15 -14.71 11.90
N LYS A 158 -19.09 -14.36 12.63
CA LYS A 158 -18.25 -13.23 12.26
C LYS A 158 -17.36 -13.61 11.08
N PRO A 159 -17.35 -12.84 9.98
CA PRO A 159 -16.44 -13.07 8.86
C PRO A 159 -15.01 -12.64 9.22
N LEU A 160 -14.03 -12.97 8.37
CA LEU A 160 -12.65 -12.45 8.43
C LEU A 160 -11.88 -12.73 9.73
N GLN A 161 -12.27 -13.73 10.51
CA GLN A 161 -11.60 -14.05 11.79
C GLN A 161 -10.18 -14.61 11.61
N SER A 162 -9.83 -15.04 10.40
CA SER A 162 -8.50 -15.55 10.05
C SER A 162 -7.66 -14.56 9.23
N LEU A 163 -8.23 -13.39 8.88
CA LEU A 163 -7.56 -12.43 8.01
C LEU A 163 -6.37 -11.81 8.75
N SER A 164 -5.19 -12.02 8.20
CA SER A 164 -3.91 -11.66 8.81
C SER A 164 -3.16 -10.58 8.03
N HIS A 165 -3.37 -10.51 6.71
CA HIS A 165 -2.75 -9.54 5.81
C HIS A 165 -3.85 -8.85 4.99
N LEU A 166 -3.86 -7.52 4.98
CA LEU A 166 -4.82 -6.73 4.23
C LEU A 166 -4.13 -5.58 3.52
N THR A 167 -4.33 -5.47 2.22
CA THR A 167 -3.93 -4.31 1.42
C THR A 167 -5.15 -3.65 0.80
N LEU A 168 -5.30 -2.35 1.07
CA LEU A 168 -6.36 -1.52 0.50
C LEU A 168 -5.72 -0.38 -0.30
N HIS A 169 -5.97 -0.37 -1.60
CA HIS A 169 -5.66 0.74 -2.48
C HIS A 169 -6.93 1.20 -3.15
N LEU A 170 -7.55 2.21 -2.55
CA LEU A 170 -8.88 2.64 -2.95
C LEU A 170 -8.86 4.10 -3.35
N ASN A 171 -9.72 4.47 -4.29
CA ASN A 171 -10.06 5.85 -4.57
C ASN A 171 -11.30 6.27 -3.78
N GLY A 172 -11.47 7.56 -3.58
CA GLY A 172 -12.68 8.12 -2.97
C GLY A 172 -13.85 8.25 -3.95
N ALA A 173 -15.02 8.60 -3.44
CA ALA A 173 -16.18 8.91 -4.26
C ALA A 173 -15.97 10.23 -5.02
N GLY A 174 -15.48 10.15 -6.26
CA GLY A 174 -15.20 11.32 -7.09
C GLY A 174 -13.85 11.98 -6.76
N ARG A 175 -12.97 11.27 -6.06
CA ARG A 175 -11.69 11.76 -5.52
C ARG A 175 -10.63 10.69 -5.73
N GLU A 176 -9.38 11.12 -5.79
CA GLU A 176 -8.26 10.20 -5.85
C GLU A 176 -8.10 9.48 -4.51
N PHE A 177 -8.33 10.18 -3.40
CA PHE A 177 -8.16 9.62 -2.06
C PHE A 177 -9.49 9.23 -1.43
N TRP A 178 -9.53 8.07 -0.77
CA TRP A 178 -10.66 7.67 0.06
C TRP A 178 -10.49 8.18 1.49
N THR A 179 -11.58 8.37 2.22
CA THR A 179 -11.53 8.82 3.61
C THR A 179 -11.78 7.65 4.55
N VAL A 180 -10.87 7.47 5.52
CA VAL A 180 -11.06 6.50 6.60
C VAL A 180 -12.09 7.06 7.57
N GLU A 181 -13.36 6.86 7.25
CA GLU A 181 -14.48 7.21 8.12
C GLU A 181 -14.47 6.37 9.39
N PRO A 182 -15.15 6.81 10.48
CA PRO A 182 -15.17 6.08 11.75
C PRO A 182 -15.57 4.60 11.64
N ARG A 183 -16.45 4.26 10.68
CA ARG A 183 -16.82 2.87 10.39
C ARG A 183 -15.73 2.07 9.68
N HIS A 184 -14.98 2.70 8.78
CA HIS A 184 -13.90 2.06 8.03
C HIS A 184 -12.76 1.64 8.96
N ALA A 185 -12.55 2.38 10.06
CA ALA A 185 -11.59 1.99 11.10
C ALA A 185 -11.85 0.63 11.77
N SER A 186 -12.99 -0.01 11.50
CA SER A 186 -13.22 -1.42 11.88
C SER A 186 -12.14 -2.36 11.37
N ILE A 187 -11.44 -2.03 10.27
CA ILE A 187 -10.29 -2.80 9.77
C ILE A 187 -9.18 -2.93 10.82
N PHE A 188 -8.91 -1.87 11.60
CA PHE A 188 -7.87 -1.90 12.65
C PHE A 188 -8.27 -2.79 13.84
N ALA A 189 -9.55 -3.17 13.92
CA ALA A 189 -10.11 -3.99 15.00
C ALA A 189 -10.43 -5.43 14.56
N LEU A 190 -9.92 -5.87 13.40
CA LEU A 190 -9.99 -7.28 13.01
C LEU A 190 -9.08 -8.13 13.92
N PRO A 191 -9.57 -9.29 14.41
CA PRO A 191 -8.92 -10.00 15.52
C PRO A 191 -7.56 -10.62 15.17
N ALA A 192 -7.39 -11.09 13.93
CA ALA A 192 -6.17 -11.77 13.48
C ALA A 192 -5.27 -10.89 12.61
N LEU A 193 -5.64 -9.64 12.36
CA LEU A 193 -4.93 -8.77 11.41
C LEU A 193 -3.58 -8.34 11.99
N GLN A 194 -2.50 -8.71 11.31
CA GLN A 194 -1.12 -8.44 11.70
C GLN A 194 -0.42 -7.48 10.74
N ASP A 195 -0.78 -7.50 9.46
CA ASP A 195 -0.25 -6.62 8.43
C ASP A 195 -1.37 -5.84 7.75
N LEU A 196 -1.28 -4.51 7.78
CA LEU A 196 -2.20 -3.61 7.12
C LEU A 196 -1.42 -2.60 6.28
N HIS A 197 -1.71 -2.63 4.98
CA HIS A 197 -1.27 -1.60 4.04
C HIS A 197 -2.50 -0.84 3.56
N ILE A 198 -2.55 0.46 3.85
CA ILE A 198 -3.53 1.37 3.25
C ILE A 198 -2.82 2.44 2.45
N SER A 199 -3.44 2.84 1.35
CA SER A 199 -2.89 3.87 0.47
C SER A 199 -3.96 4.80 -0.07
N SER A 200 -3.52 5.96 -0.57
CA SER A 200 -4.39 7.01 -1.12
C SER A 200 -5.51 7.36 -0.15
N ALA A 201 -5.19 7.47 1.14
CA ALA A 201 -6.18 7.53 2.22
C ALA A 201 -6.06 8.82 3.03
N ASN A 202 -7.20 9.41 3.38
CA ASN A 202 -7.28 10.48 4.36
C ASN A 202 -7.52 9.88 5.76
N VAL A 203 -6.55 10.04 6.66
CA VAL A 203 -6.65 9.63 8.07
C VAL A 203 -6.78 10.89 8.95
N LEU A 204 -7.98 11.06 9.48
CA LEU A 204 -8.40 12.23 10.24
C LEU A 204 -8.38 11.95 11.74
N ALA A 205 -8.49 13.01 12.54
CA ALA A 205 -8.68 12.90 13.99
C ALA A 205 -9.88 12.02 14.36
N SER A 206 -10.96 12.08 13.57
CA SER A 206 -12.20 11.34 13.77
C SER A 206 -12.13 9.89 13.28
N SER A 207 -11.13 9.50 12.48
CA SER A 207 -11.08 8.20 11.82
C SER A 207 -11.21 7.03 12.78
N THR A 208 -10.62 7.11 13.98
CA THR A 208 -10.68 6.05 15.00
C THR A 208 -11.67 6.33 16.13
N SER A 209 -12.58 7.31 15.98
CA SER A 209 -13.49 7.76 17.04
C SER A 209 -14.47 6.70 17.56
N LEU A 210 -14.77 5.66 16.77
CA LEU A 210 -15.59 4.52 17.20
C LEU A 210 -14.78 3.41 17.91
N ILE A 211 -13.45 3.49 17.88
CA ILE A 211 -12.57 2.55 18.58
C ILE A 211 -12.49 2.98 20.06
N PRO A 212 -12.84 2.11 21.03
CA PRO A 212 -12.69 2.42 22.44
C PRO A 212 -11.22 2.72 22.80
N SER A 213 -10.97 3.73 23.64
CA SER A 213 -9.60 4.15 23.99
C SER A 213 -8.77 3.07 24.69
N ASN A 214 -9.40 2.07 25.30
CA ASN A 214 -8.76 0.91 25.93
C ASN A 214 -8.60 -0.29 24.98
N PHE A 215 -9.13 -0.24 23.76
CA PHE A 215 -8.98 -1.31 22.79
C PHE A 215 -7.54 -1.37 22.28
N ARG A 216 -7.02 -2.58 22.09
CA ARG A 216 -5.71 -2.80 21.48
C ARG A 216 -5.79 -3.92 20.46
N SER A 217 -5.27 -3.70 19.25
CA SER A 217 -5.26 -4.67 18.16
C SER A 217 -3.99 -5.53 18.14
N SER A 218 -4.04 -6.62 17.38
CA SER A 218 -2.91 -7.53 17.11
C SER A 218 -1.96 -7.03 16.01
N LEU A 219 -2.21 -5.84 15.46
CA LEU A 219 -1.47 -5.28 14.33
C LEU A 219 0.03 -5.13 14.64
N LYS A 220 0.86 -5.64 13.74
CA LYS A 220 2.34 -5.66 13.82
C LYS A 220 3.00 -4.81 12.77
N ARG A 221 2.43 -4.73 11.58
CA ARG A 221 2.92 -3.94 10.46
C ARG A 221 1.83 -2.99 10.00
N LEU A 222 2.17 -1.72 9.89
CA LEU A 222 1.30 -0.70 9.33
C LEU A 222 2.06 0.08 8.27
N THR A 223 1.52 0.08 7.06
CA THR A 223 2.01 0.86 5.93
C THR A 223 0.92 1.85 5.53
N LEU A 224 1.23 3.14 5.67
CA LEU A 224 0.44 4.26 5.17
C LEU A 224 1.17 4.80 3.95
N ASP A 225 0.71 4.52 2.73
CA ASP A 225 1.43 4.91 1.50
C ASP A 225 0.65 5.95 0.70
N GLU A 226 1.24 7.10 0.43
CA GLU A 226 0.53 8.26 -0.14
C GLU A 226 -0.76 8.60 0.64
N CYS A 227 -0.63 8.81 1.95
CA CYS A 227 -1.75 9.15 2.82
C CYS A 227 -1.74 10.63 3.22
N ASN A 228 -2.92 11.23 3.34
CA ASN A 228 -3.09 12.49 4.03
C ASN A 228 -3.32 12.24 5.52
N LEU A 229 -2.42 12.72 6.37
CA LEU A 229 -2.47 12.49 7.81
C LEU A 229 -2.61 13.81 8.57
N THR A 230 -3.54 13.88 9.52
CA THR A 230 -3.51 14.92 10.55
C THR A 230 -2.69 14.45 11.75
N MET A 231 -2.13 15.39 12.53
CA MET A 231 -1.37 15.05 13.74
C MET A 231 -2.22 14.25 14.75
N ASP A 232 -3.46 14.70 14.99
CA ASP A 232 -4.41 13.99 15.85
C ASP A 232 -4.83 12.63 15.27
N GLY A 233 -4.94 12.53 13.94
CA GLY A 233 -5.20 11.26 13.27
C GLY A 233 -4.09 10.24 13.52
N LEU A 234 -2.83 10.65 13.38
CA LEU A 234 -1.67 9.83 13.70
C LEU A 234 -1.64 9.46 15.19
N GLN A 235 -1.83 10.43 16.08
CA GLN A 235 -1.87 10.21 17.54
C GLN A 235 -2.93 9.16 17.90
N ASN A 236 -4.16 9.30 17.39
CA ASN A 236 -5.25 8.40 17.71
C ASN A 236 -5.05 7.02 17.07
N LEU A 237 -4.47 6.96 15.86
CA LEU A 237 -4.16 5.70 15.19
C LEU A 237 -3.07 4.91 15.93
N MET A 238 -2.00 5.59 16.38
CA MET A 238 -0.91 4.97 17.14
C MET A 238 -1.35 4.44 18.50
N ALA A 239 -2.51 4.84 19.02
CA ALA A 239 -3.07 4.28 20.25
C ALA A 239 -3.73 2.89 20.05
N VAL A 240 -4.02 2.51 18.80
CA VAL A 240 -4.80 1.29 18.49
C VAL A 240 -3.96 0.01 18.57
N PRO A 241 -2.76 -0.09 17.98
CA PRO A 241 -1.96 -1.32 18.09
C PRO A 241 -1.46 -1.58 19.51
N ALA A 242 -1.43 -2.85 19.93
CA ALA A 242 -0.83 -3.22 21.22
C ALA A 242 0.71 -3.12 21.21
N ALA A 243 1.31 -3.53 20.10
CA ALA A 243 2.75 -3.68 19.96
C ALA A 243 3.14 -3.72 18.47
N LEU A 244 3.07 -2.56 17.81
CA LEU A 244 3.46 -2.37 16.42
C LEU A 244 4.99 -2.53 16.29
N GLU A 245 5.43 -3.34 15.32
CA GLU A 245 6.84 -3.71 15.09
C GLU A 245 7.42 -3.00 13.87
N TYR A 246 6.59 -2.71 12.87
CA TYR A 246 6.95 -1.98 11.65
C TYR A 246 5.94 -0.87 11.39
N LEU A 247 6.44 0.34 11.12
CA LEU A 247 5.65 1.50 10.75
C LEU A 247 6.28 2.17 9.53
N TYR A 248 5.51 2.26 8.45
CA TYR A 248 5.81 3.09 7.28
C TYR A 248 4.79 4.22 7.19
N ILE A 249 5.28 5.45 7.17
CA ILE A 249 4.49 6.67 6.98
C ILE A 249 4.98 7.34 5.70
N GLY A 250 4.24 7.14 4.61
CA GLY A 250 4.32 7.87 3.36
C GLY A 250 3.22 8.92 3.29
N GLU A 251 3.60 10.18 3.47
CA GLU A 251 2.69 11.31 3.31
C GLU A 251 2.43 11.58 1.81
N ASN A 252 1.28 12.17 1.48
CA ASN A 252 0.92 12.54 0.11
C ASN A 252 2.00 13.43 -0.54
N HIS A 253 2.58 12.94 -1.63
CA HIS A 253 3.58 13.64 -2.43
C HIS A 253 3.03 14.09 -3.79
N TYR A 254 2.21 13.25 -4.41
CA TYR A 254 1.88 13.37 -5.84
C TYR A 254 0.51 13.99 -6.12
N SER A 255 -0.34 14.17 -5.11
CA SER A 255 -1.74 14.59 -5.27
C SER A 255 -2.03 15.89 -4.52
N PRO A 256 -1.49 17.04 -4.97
CA PRO A 256 -1.68 18.33 -4.29
C PRO A 256 -3.14 18.77 -4.25
N GLU A 257 -3.98 18.30 -5.18
CA GLU A 257 -5.42 18.57 -5.18
C GLU A 257 -6.18 17.92 -4.01
N GLU A 258 -5.56 16.93 -3.35
CA GLU A 258 -6.10 16.23 -2.19
C GLU A 258 -5.62 16.82 -0.86
N GLU A 259 -4.65 17.74 -0.85
CA GLU A 259 -4.05 18.29 0.37
C GLU A 259 -5.04 19.07 1.25
N ASP A 260 -6.12 19.62 0.70
CA ASP A 260 -7.12 20.38 1.47
C ASP A 260 -8.42 19.59 1.73
N PHE A 261 -8.45 18.29 1.41
CA PHE A 261 -9.65 17.44 1.50
C PHE A 261 -9.54 16.40 2.63
N PRO A 262 -10.66 16.02 3.30
CA PRO A 262 -12.05 16.47 3.13
C PRO A 262 -12.37 17.82 3.76
N THR A 263 -11.49 18.34 4.59
CA THR A 263 -11.65 19.66 5.23
C THR A 263 -10.33 20.40 5.18
N PRO A 264 -10.33 21.74 5.03
CA PRO A 264 -9.10 22.52 5.08
C PRO A 264 -8.46 22.38 6.46
N GLN A 265 -7.46 21.52 6.54
CA GLN A 265 -6.67 21.26 7.73
C GLN A 265 -5.22 21.11 7.28
N PRO A 266 -4.26 21.37 8.14
CA PRO A 266 -2.88 21.14 7.79
C PRO A 266 -2.63 19.62 7.88
N TYR A 267 -2.69 18.95 6.74
CA TYR A 267 -2.26 17.55 6.58
C TYR A 267 -0.77 17.52 6.26
N ASN A 268 -0.14 16.38 6.53
CA ASN A 268 1.24 16.09 6.13
C ASN A 268 2.25 17.09 6.72
N GLU A 269 3.50 16.93 6.29
CA GLU A 269 4.69 17.56 6.86
C GLU A 269 4.71 17.45 8.40
N LEU A 270 4.22 16.33 8.94
CA LEU A 270 3.88 16.21 10.36
C LEU A 270 5.08 16.46 11.25
N CYS A 271 6.21 15.81 10.92
CA CYS A 271 7.44 15.96 11.68
C CYS A 271 8.02 17.38 11.58
N ARG A 272 7.92 18.01 10.42
CA ARG A 272 8.43 19.39 10.19
C ARG A 272 7.62 20.42 10.97
N ARG A 273 6.29 20.26 11.00
CA ARG A 273 5.36 21.23 11.59
C ARG A 273 5.34 21.18 13.10
N ASP A 274 5.23 19.98 13.66
CA ASP A 274 5.29 19.78 15.10
C ASP A 274 6.05 18.49 15.43
N PRO A 275 7.37 18.62 15.60
CA PRO A 275 8.25 17.51 15.93
C PRO A 275 7.93 16.81 17.24
N GLU A 276 7.54 17.59 18.25
CA GLU A 276 7.29 17.08 19.58
C GLU A 276 6.02 16.23 19.56
N ALA A 277 4.96 16.74 18.94
CA ALA A 277 3.72 16.01 18.75
C ALA A 277 3.92 14.76 17.88
N PHE A 278 4.69 14.85 16.79
CA PHE A 278 4.98 13.70 15.93
C PHE A 278 5.69 12.58 16.68
N ILE A 279 6.76 12.90 17.41
CA ILE A 279 7.51 11.92 18.20
C ILE A 279 6.63 11.37 19.33
N SER A 280 5.84 12.21 19.99
CA SER A 280 4.90 11.79 21.04
C SER A 280 3.87 10.79 20.51
N ALA A 281 3.33 11.03 19.31
CA ALA A 281 2.37 10.14 18.66
C ALA A 281 2.98 8.76 18.41
N ILE A 282 4.17 8.70 17.81
CA ILE A 282 4.87 7.45 17.50
C ILE A 282 5.36 6.75 18.78
N ALA A 283 5.72 7.51 19.82
CA ALA A 283 6.23 6.98 21.09
C ALA A 283 5.21 6.10 21.85
N GLN A 284 3.94 6.10 21.45
CA GLN A 284 2.95 5.13 21.92
C GLN A 284 3.32 3.67 21.58
N GLN A 285 4.15 3.46 20.57
CA GLN A 285 4.63 2.14 20.13
C GLN A 285 6.13 1.91 20.42
N LYS A 286 6.76 2.75 21.25
CA LYS A 286 8.21 2.73 21.52
C LYS A 286 8.77 1.40 22.06
N HIS A 287 7.93 0.61 22.74
CA HIS A 287 8.33 -0.67 23.37
C HIS A 287 8.38 -1.85 22.39
N SER A 288 7.83 -1.68 21.19
CA SER A 288 7.71 -2.74 20.19
C SER A 288 8.31 -2.40 18.85
N LEU A 289 8.37 -1.12 18.47
CA LEU A 289 8.81 -0.70 17.15
C LEU A 289 10.27 -1.12 16.89
N THR A 290 10.49 -1.87 15.82
CA THR A 290 11.80 -2.37 15.37
C THR A 290 12.29 -1.67 14.12
N SER A 291 11.34 -1.28 13.26
CA SER A 291 11.61 -0.64 11.97
C SER A 291 10.67 0.53 11.77
N PHE A 292 11.23 1.66 11.34
CA PHE A 292 10.49 2.89 11.07
C PHE A 292 10.91 3.49 9.73
N VAL A 293 9.93 3.79 8.90
CA VAL A 293 10.13 4.49 7.63
C VAL A 293 9.27 5.75 7.60
N TYR A 294 9.87 6.88 7.25
CA TYR A 294 9.16 8.13 7.01
C TYR A 294 9.53 8.66 5.63
N ASP A 295 8.53 8.72 4.75
CA ASP A 295 8.59 9.30 3.41
C ASP A 295 7.68 10.52 3.39
N ALA A 296 8.25 11.73 3.43
CA ALA A 296 7.49 12.97 3.46
C ALA A 296 7.66 13.75 2.15
N LYS A 297 6.70 14.63 1.86
CA LYS A 297 6.78 15.51 0.68
C LYS A 297 8.08 16.32 0.70
N GLN A 298 8.74 16.37 -0.46
CA GLN A 298 9.96 17.15 -0.63
C GLN A 298 9.64 18.64 -0.59
N ASN A 299 10.28 19.38 0.32
CA ASN A 299 10.23 20.83 0.33
C ASN A 299 11.57 21.40 -0.15
N MET A 300 11.54 22.08 -1.30
CA MET A 300 12.71 22.73 -1.91
C MET A 300 13.46 23.66 -0.95
N ALA A 301 12.76 24.23 0.03
CA ALA A 301 13.34 25.15 1.00
C ALA A 301 14.30 24.46 1.99
N ASP A 302 14.18 23.15 2.18
CA ASP A 302 14.98 22.39 3.14
C ASP A 302 16.38 22.06 2.64
N TRP A 303 16.64 22.27 1.36
CA TRP A 303 17.88 21.88 0.69
C TRP A 303 19.11 22.64 1.15
N SER A 304 18.92 23.84 1.72
CA SER A 304 20.00 24.74 2.12
C SER A 304 20.31 24.75 3.62
N VAL A 305 19.63 23.91 4.40
CA VAL A 305 19.69 23.96 5.87
C VAL A 305 20.46 22.76 6.41
N THR A 306 21.64 23.01 6.98
CA THR A 306 22.35 21.99 7.77
C THR A 306 21.40 21.45 8.83
N PRO A 307 21.27 20.12 9.00
CA PRO A 307 20.40 19.56 10.03
C PRO A 307 20.82 20.03 11.42
N THR A 308 20.14 21.07 11.90
CA THR A 308 20.27 21.63 13.24
C THR A 308 19.19 21.05 14.11
N ARG A 309 19.57 20.68 15.34
CA ARG A 309 18.63 20.11 16.28
C ARG A 309 17.48 21.12 16.52
N PRO A 310 16.22 20.70 16.37
CA PRO A 310 15.07 21.46 16.86
C PRO A 310 15.12 21.66 18.36
N GLN A 311 14.90 22.89 18.82
CA GLN A 311 14.81 23.18 20.25
C GLN A 311 13.66 22.42 20.95
N SER A 312 12.65 21.95 20.19
CA SER A 312 11.42 21.33 20.68
C SER A 312 11.32 19.80 20.55
N ALA A 313 12.27 19.07 19.94
CA ALA A 313 12.07 17.62 19.72
C ALA A 313 12.19 16.73 20.98
N GLY A 314 12.27 17.33 22.17
CA GLY A 314 12.36 16.62 23.44
C GLY A 314 13.45 15.53 23.44
N ASN A 315 13.05 14.31 23.83
CA ASN A 315 13.92 13.13 23.90
C ASN A 315 14.09 12.41 22.55
N GLY A 316 13.44 12.86 21.47
CA GLY A 316 13.44 12.18 20.17
C GLY A 316 13.12 10.68 20.28
N PHE A 317 13.94 9.85 19.63
CA PHE A 317 13.84 8.39 19.62
C PHE A 317 14.69 7.68 20.69
N SER A 318 15.28 8.39 21.65
CA SER A 318 16.15 7.77 22.68
C SER A 318 15.46 6.71 23.54
N ASN A 319 14.13 6.75 23.65
CA ASN A 319 13.34 5.78 24.41
C ASN A 319 12.83 4.59 23.57
N PHE A 320 13.25 4.47 22.31
CA PHE A 320 12.84 3.39 21.40
C PHE A 320 13.86 2.25 21.47
N GLU A 321 13.80 1.46 22.55
CA GLU A 321 14.81 0.44 22.83
C GLU A 321 14.88 -0.67 21.77
N LYS A 322 13.79 -0.94 21.04
CA LYS A 322 13.78 -1.99 20.02
C LYS A 322 14.03 -1.49 18.60
N LEU A 323 14.02 -0.18 18.38
CA LEU A 323 14.15 0.40 17.05
C LEU A 323 15.59 0.25 16.57
N SER A 324 15.79 -0.62 15.59
CA SER A 324 17.08 -0.96 15.00
C SER A 324 17.24 -0.49 13.57
N ASP A 325 16.13 -0.28 12.86
CA ASP A 325 16.13 0.00 11.43
C ASP A 325 15.33 1.27 11.15
N VAL A 326 15.98 2.25 10.52
CA VAL A 326 15.36 3.54 10.18
C VAL A 326 15.60 3.85 8.71
N ASP A 327 14.55 4.22 7.99
CA ASP A 327 14.62 4.76 6.63
C ASP A 327 13.96 6.14 6.60
N VAL A 328 14.75 7.16 6.31
CA VAL A 328 14.26 8.52 6.08
C VAL A 328 14.24 8.71 4.58
N ALA A 329 13.12 8.32 3.97
CA ALA A 329 12.87 8.50 2.55
C ALA A 329 12.52 9.97 2.28
N SER A 330 13.11 10.54 1.24
CA SER A 330 13.11 11.98 0.95
C SER A 330 13.95 12.83 1.94
N PRO A 331 14.55 13.95 1.49
CA PRO A 331 15.45 14.78 2.28
C PRO A 331 14.70 15.51 3.40
N ASN A 332 14.49 14.80 4.51
CA ASN A 332 13.95 15.35 5.75
C ASN A 332 15.10 15.63 6.72
N TYR A 333 15.78 16.78 6.52
CA TYR A 333 16.90 17.20 7.37
C TYR A 333 16.49 17.35 8.83
N PHE A 334 15.22 17.68 9.07
CA PHE A 334 14.68 17.76 10.41
C PHE A 334 14.73 16.40 11.12
N LEU A 335 14.12 15.37 10.54
CA LEU A 335 14.07 14.03 11.13
C LEU A 335 15.49 13.43 11.20
N THR A 336 16.30 13.68 10.16
CA THR A 336 17.73 13.34 10.14
C THR A 336 18.46 13.91 11.35
N SER A 337 18.16 15.15 11.75
CA SER A 337 18.79 15.79 12.91
C SER A 337 18.55 15.05 14.24
N LEU A 338 17.49 14.24 14.34
CA LEU A 338 17.18 13.43 15.52
C LEU A 338 18.04 12.16 15.60
N PHE A 339 18.57 11.68 14.48
CA PHE A 339 19.42 10.48 14.44
C PHE A 339 20.91 10.78 14.55
N ILE A 340 21.31 12.05 14.45
CA ILE A 340 22.71 12.49 14.52
C ILE A 340 23.11 13.04 15.89
N SER A 341 22.28 12.84 16.92
CA SER A 341 22.53 13.24 18.30
C SER A 341 22.30 12.07 19.25
N SER A 342 23.27 11.78 20.11
CA SER A 342 23.25 10.61 21.02
C SER A 342 22.13 10.66 22.06
N ASP A 343 21.58 11.84 22.32
CA ASP A 343 20.48 12.04 23.27
C ASP A 343 19.08 11.89 22.63
N THR A 344 19.00 11.80 21.29
CA THR A 344 17.74 11.64 20.56
C THR A 344 17.73 10.40 19.66
N ALA A 345 18.88 9.83 19.30
CA ALA A 345 18.94 8.64 18.47
C ALA A 345 18.46 7.39 19.23
N PRO A 346 17.89 6.37 18.54
CA PRO A 346 17.57 5.10 19.16
C PRO A 346 18.84 4.42 19.71
N PRO A 347 18.82 3.90 20.94
CA PRO A 347 20.01 3.35 21.59
C PRO A 347 20.53 2.05 20.93
N ASN A 348 19.68 1.40 20.14
CA ASN A 348 19.97 0.13 19.46
C ASN A 348 19.88 0.23 17.93
N LEU A 349 20.03 1.44 17.38
CA LEU A 349 20.05 1.65 15.94
C LEU A 349 21.21 0.86 15.29
N LYS A 350 20.88 0.01 14.32
CA LYS A 350 21.80 -0.83 13.56
C LYS A 350 21.88 -0.44 12.09
N SER A 351 20.76 -0.03 11.50
CA SER A 351 20.67 0.32 10.10
C SER A 351 20.01 1.68 9.96
N ILE A 352 20.62 2.57 9.16
CA ILE A 352 19.99 3.82 8.76
C ILE A 352 20.15 4.07 7.27
N ARG A 353 19.03 4.41 6.64
CA ARG A 353 18.98 4.83 5.24
C ARG A 353 18.50 6.27 5.15
N PHE A 354 19.17 7.05 4.32
CA PHE A 354 18.76 8.41 3.94
C PHE A 354 18.49 8.44 2.46
N GLY A 355 17.26 8.76 2.07
CA GLY A 355 16.86 8.80 0.67
C GLY A 355 16.52 10.19 0.14
N GLY A 356 16.49 10.29 -1.20
CA GLY A 356 16.23 11.54 -1.92
C GLY A 356 17.26 12.64 -1.65
N ILE A 357 18.48 12.31 -1.20
CA ILE A 357 19.50 13.34 -0.98
C ILE A 357 19.90 13.91 -2.34
N GLU A 358 19.54 15.17 -2.59
CA GLU A 358 19.98 15.85 -3.81
C GLU A 358 21.49 16.11 -3.79
N MET A 359 22.11 16.09 -4.98
CA MET A 359 23.56 16.34 -5.17
C MET A 359 24.03 17.74 -4.76
N HIS A 360 23.11 18.69 -4.59
CA HIS A 360 23.39 20.03 -4.07
C HIS A 360 23.02 20.17 -2.59
N GLY A 361 22.60 19.09 -1.95
CA GLY A 361 22.26 19.07 -0.53
C GLY A 361 23.49 19.12 0.37
N VAL A 362 23.25 19.43 1.64
CA VAL A 362 24.26 19.62 2.69
C VAL A 362 25.29 18.48 2.74
N PHE A 363 24.89 17.24 2.51
CA PHE A 363 25.80 16.09 2.52
C PHE A 363 26.89 16.19 1.44
N PHE A 364 26.53 16.58 0.23
CA PHE A 364 27.47 16.74 -0.88
C PHE A 364 28.29 18.04 -0.75
N GLU A 365 27.68 19.10 -0.22
CA GLU A 365 28.43 20.31 0.15
C GLU A 365 29.50 20.00 1.21
N GLU A 366 29.17 19.20 2.22
CA GLU A 366 30.13 18.73 3.23
C GLU A 366 31.25 17.90 2.60
N MET A 367 30.95 17.02 1.63
CA MET A 367 31.97 16.28 0.88
C MET A 367 32.89 17.18 0.05
N GLN A 368 32.35 18.21 -0.58
CA GLN A 368 33.13 19.17 -1.36
C GLN A 368 33.98 20.08 -0.45
N GLN A 369 33.46 20.49 0.70
CA GLN A 369 34.20 21.23 1.72
C GLN A 369 35.34 20.38 2.30
N ALA A 370 35.09 19.10 2.57
CA ALA A 370 36.09 18.12 2.98
C ALA A 370 37.27 18.06 2.00
N ARG A 371 37.02 18.06 0.68
CA ARG A 371 38.07 18.08 -0.37
C ARG A 371 38.92 19.36 -0.32
N THR A 372 38.28 20.52 -0.17
CA THR A 372 38.99 21.82 -0.24
C THR A 372 39.74 22.16 1.04
N SER A 373 39.33 21.56 2.16
CA SER A 373 39.96 21.74 3.46
C SER A 373 41.24 20.92 3.56
N ARG A 374 42.41 21.55 3.48
CA ARG A 374 43.73 20.91 3.76
C ARG A 374 43.92 20.45 5.22
N ALA A 375 42.84 20.33 5.98
CA ALA A 375 42.83 19.79 7.34
C ALA A 375 42.90 18.26 7.24
N GLY A 376 43.57 17.59 8.19
CA GLY A 376 43.89 16.15 8.12
C GLY A 376 42.71 15.20 7.91
N GLU A 377 43.01 13.91 7.74
CA GLU A 377 42.08 12.84 7.30
C GLU A 377 40.70 12.85 8.00
N ASP A 378 40.62 13.25 9.27
CA ASP A 378 39.36 13.33 10.04
C ASP A 378 38.36 14.37 9.51
N PHE A 379 38.81 15.47 8.88
CA PHE A 379 37.94 16.51 8.31
C PHE A 379 37.42 16.16 6.91
N ALA A 380 37.97 15.12 6.28
CA ALA A 380 37.61 14.70 4.94
C ALA A 380 36.33 13.83 4.88
N VAL A 381 35.79 13.42 6.03
CA VAL A 381 34.50 12.71 6.15
C VAL A 381 33.37 13.74 6.35
N PRO A 382 32.17 13.54 5.78
CA PRO A 382 31.02 14.41 6.04
C PRO A 382 30.67 14.48 7.53
N ALA A 383 30.29 15.67 8.01
CA ALA A 383 29.92 15.87 9.41
C ALA A 383 28.67 15.06 9.76
N LEU A 384 27.73 14.93 8.83
CA LEU A 384 26.57 14.06 8.97
C LEU A 384 26.97 12.63 9.39
N ILE A 385 27.89 12.01 8.63
CA ILE A 385 28.36 10.63 8.88
C ILE A 385 29.04 10.52 10.23
N ARG A 386 29.99 11.43 10.54
CA ARG A 386 30.68 11.42 11.84
C ARG A 386 29.68 11.51 13.00
N ARG A 387 28.66 12.36 12.88
CA ARG A 387 27.65 12.56 13.94
C ARG A 387 26.74 11.35 14.09
N ILE A 388 26.33 10.69 13.01
CA ILE A 388 25.54 9.44 13.08
C ILE A 388 26.33 8.34 13.78
N VAL A 389 27.58 8.13 13.37
CA VAL A 389 28.45 7.11 13.97
C VAL A 389 28.68 7.39 15.45
N ALA A 390 28.81 8.66 15.85
CA ALA A 390 28.92 9.05 17.25
C ALA A 390 27.60 8.85 18.03
N ALA A 391 26.45 9.07 17.40
CA ALA A 391 25.14 8.95 18.02
C ALA A 391 24.65 7.50 18.15
N ALA A 392 25.06 6.61 17.23
CA ALA A 392 24.62 5.22 17.13
C ALA A 392 25.81 4.25 17.26
N PRO A 393 26.22 3.87 18.49
CA PRO A 393 27.39 3.02 18.71
C PRO A 393 27.22 1.55 18.26
N LYS A 394 25.99 1.14 17.92
CA LYS A 394 25.64 -0.21 17.43
C LYS A 394 25.34 -0.25 15.93
N LEU A 395 25.66 0.83 15.23
CA LEU A 395 25.42 0.96 13.80
C LEU A 395 26.26 -0.06 13.03
N ASP A 396 25.62 -0.81 12.14
CA ASP A 396 26.19 -1.86 11.31
C ASP A 396 26.04 -1.52 9.80
N ASP A 397 25.02 -0.74 9.41
CA ASP A 397 24.73 -0.38 8.03
C ASP A 397 24.30 1.09 7.87
N VAL A 398 24.87 1.75 6.86
CA VAL A 398 24.50 3.10 6.42
C VAL A 398 24.28 3.07 4.92
N ALA A 399 23.08 3.48 4.50
CA ALA A 399 22.74 3.62 3.08
C ALA A 399 22.38 5.07 2.75
N ILE A 400 22.89 5.58 1.64
CA ILE A 400 22.50 6.87 1.08
C ILE A 400 21.96 6.63 -0.33
N THR A 401 20.75 7.11 -0.59
CA THR A 401 20.16 7.08 -1.93
C THR A 401 19.96 8.50 -2.46
N PHE A 402 20.21 8.71 -3.75
CA PHE A 402 20.05 10.00 -4.43
C PHE A 402 19.32 9.85 -5.77
N ASP A 403 18.64 10.90 -6.22
CA ASP A 403 17.74 10.85 -7.39
C ASP A 403 18.42 11.19 -8.72
N ARG A 404 19.45 12.05 -8.71
CA ARG A 404 20.07 12.60 -9.93
C ARG A 404 21.56 12.84 -9.74
N ILE A 405 22.36 12.64 -10.78
CA ILE A 405 23.75 13.10 -10.84
C ILE A 405 23.96 13.91 -12.11
N ALA A 406 24.53 15.11 -11.97
CA ALA A 406 25.17 15.82 -13.08
C ALA A 406 26.57 15.23 -13.33
N GLY A 407 26.87 14.84 -14.57
CA GLY A 407 28.08 14.06 -14.91
C GLY A 407 29.42 14.69 -14.55
N GLU A 408 29.51 16.01 -14.35
CA GLU A 408 30.75 16.66 -13.92
C GLU A 408 31.07 16.45 -12.42
N LEU A 409 30.05 16.14 -11.59
CA LEU A 409 30.25 15.89 -10.15
C LEU A 409 30.75 14.48 -9.82
N GLU A 410 30.69 13.54 -10.77
CA GLU A 410 31.09 12.14 -10.56
C GLU A 410 32.57 12.04 -10.12
N GLU A 411 33.49 12.58 -10.92
CA GLU A 411 34.93 12.50 -10.63
C GLU A 411 35.31 13.27 -9.36
N GLU A 412 34.61 14.37 -9.06
CA GLU A 412 34.93 15.18 -7.88
C GLU A 412 34.54 14.53 -6.55
N LEU A 413 33.54 13.65 -6.57
CA LEU A 413 32.99 13.05 -5.36
C LEU A 413 33.58 11.67 -5.06
N ARG A 414 34.24 11.01 -6.03
CA ARG A 414 34.87 9.69 -5.85
C ARG A 414 35.81 9.65 -4.64
N GLU A 415 36.75 10.60 -4.55
CA GLU A 415 37.72 10.64 -3.44
C GLU A 415 37.03 10.85 -2.08
N PRO A 416 36.16 11.87 -1.87
CA PRO A 416 35.39 12.01 -0.63
C PRO A 416 34.55 10.78 -0.25
N ILE A 417 33.92 10.11 -1.23
CA ILE A 417 33.13 8.89 -1.01
C ILE A 417 34.04 7.73 -0.56
N GLN A 418 35.21 7.56 -1.18
CA GLN A 418 36.19 6.54 -0.78
C GLN A 418 36.71 6.78 0.64
N ILE A 419 37.06 8.03 0.97
CA ILE A 419 37.49 8.41 2.31
C ILE A 419 36.40 8.08 3.34
N THR A 420 35.15 8.42 3.04
CA THR A 420 33.99 8.09 3.88
C THR A 420 33.81 6.57 4.03
N GLY A 421 33.90 5.83 2.94
CA GLY A 421 33.79 4.38 2.93
C GLY A 421 34.87 3.70 3.77
N LYS A 422 36.14 4.14 3.64
CA LYS A 422 37.27 3.65 4.45
C LYS A 422 37.06 3.96 5.93
N TYR A 423 36.65 5.18 6.26
CA TYR A 423 36.34 5.60 7.63
C TYR A 423 35.29 4.69 8.29
N LEU A 424 34.24 4.30 7.54
CA LEU A 424 33.19 3.38 8.00
C LEU A 424 33.67 1.92 8.04
N GLN A 425 34.48 1.49 7.07
CA GLN A 425 35.05 0.14 6.99
C GLN A 425 35.97 -0.15 8.19
N GLU A 426 36.82 0.80 8.58
CA GLU A 426 37.67 0.72 9.78
C GLU A 426 36.87 0.52 11.08
N ARG A 427 35.60 0.95 11.07
CA ARG A 427 34.64 0.80 12.17
C ARG A 427 33.70 -0.39 12.00
N LYS A 428 33.90 -1.20 10.94
CA LYS A 428 33.07 -2.35 10.57
C LYS A 428 31.62 -2.00 10.27
N ILE A 429 31.40 -0.82 9.70
CA ILE A 429 30.08 -0.35 9.27
C ILE A 429 30.00 -0.50 7.75
N ASN A 430 28.97 -1.21 7.27
CA ASN A 430 28.69 -1.33 5.84
C ASN A 430 28.16 0.02 5.34
N PHE A 431 28.74 0.52 4.25
CA PHE A 431 28.34 1.76 3.63
C PHE A 431 27.95 1.50 2.18
N ARG A 432 26.75 1.92 1.81
CA ARG A 432 26.22 1.78 0.46
C ARG A 432 25.75 3.13 -0.05
N LEU A 433 26.25 3.50 -1.22
CA LEU A 433 25.78 4.63 -1.99
C LEU A 433 24.99 4.10 -3.19
N LEU A 434 23.74 4.52 -3.31
CA LEU A 434 22.79 3.97 -4.26
C LEU A 434 22.17 5.09 -5.09
N GLN A 435 21.99 4.84 -6.38
CA GLN A 435 21.25 5.73 -7.27
C GLN A 435 19.81 5.25 -7.36
N GLN A 436 18.86 6.10 -7.00
CA GLN A 436 17.45 5.79 -7.20
C GLN A 436 17.16 5.88 -8.70
N PRO A 437 16.42 4.90 -9.27
CA PRO A 437 15.95 5.04 -10.63
C PRO A 437 15.06 6.29 -10.71
N THR A 438 15.05 6.99 -11.85
CA THR A 438 14.10 8.08 -12.03
C THR A 438 12.68 7.52 -11.99
N ARG A 439 11.99 7.70 -10.85
CA ARG A 439 10.62 7.26 -10.65
C ARG A 439 9.69 8.32 -11.27
N PHE A 440 9.41 8.22 -12.56
CA PHE A 440 8.29 8.98 -13.13
C PHE A 440 6.99 8.33 -12.69
N GLN A 441 6.13 9.09 -11.99
CA GLN A 441 4.69 8.83 -11.76
C GLN A 441 4.29 7.35 -11.69
N LEU A 442 4.98 6.54 -10.89
CA LEU A 442 4.43 5.25 -10.49
C LEU A 442 3.46 5.56 -9.36
N VAL A 443 2.17 5.44 -9.65
CA VAL A 443 1.10 5.57 -8.66
C VAL A 443 1.37 4.51 -7.59
N ARG A 444 1.69 4.96 -6.38
CA ARG A 444 1.81 4.09 -5.23
C ARG A 444 0.42 3.72 -4.71
N PRO A 445 0.26 2.54 -4.13
CA PRO A 445 1.25 1.50 -3.89
C PRO A 445 1.43 0.61 -5.11
N GLN A 446 2.58 -0.04 -5.17
CA GLN A 446 2.87 -1.07 -6.16
C GLN A 446 2.20 -2.36 -5.74
N LEU A 447 1.18 -2.77 -6.48
CA LEU A 447 0.39 -3.95 -6.17
C LEU A 447 0.50 -5.04 -7.24
N PHE A 448 1.18 -4.76 -8.35
CA PHE A 448 1.12 -5.55 -9.58
C PHE A 448 2.40 -6.30 -9.89
N GLY A 449 3.28 -6.48 -8.90
CA GLY A 449 4.60 -7.05 -9.14
C GLY A 449 5.41 -6.17 -10.09
N GLU A 450 5.11 -4.86 -10.10
CA GLU A 450 5.91 -3.87 -10.80
C GLU A 450 7.35 -4.06 -10.32
N GLU A 451 8.25 -4.39 -11.24
CA GLU A 451 9.67 -4.40 -10.93
C GLU A 451 10.07 -2.94 -10.70
N LEU A 452 10.06 -2.53 -9.43
CA LEU A 452 10.91 -1.43 -9.01
C LEU A 452 12.29 -1.78 -9.53
N ARG A 453 12.80 -0.95 -10.42
CA ARG A 453 14.24 -0.94 -10.64
C ARG A 453 14.84 -0.78 -9.24
N PRO A 454 15.61 -1.77 -8.76
CA PRO A 454 16.23 -1.64 -7.46
C PRO A 454 17.13 -0.40 -7.51
N ASP A 455 17.32 0.25 -6.37
CA ASP A 455 18.30 1.32 -6.30
C ASP A 455 19.64 0.75 -6.78
N GLU A 456 20.25 1.39 -7.77
CA GLU A 456 21.46 0.89 -8.42
C GLU A 456 22.64 1.15 -7.49
N LEU A 457 23.37 0.10 -7.09
CA LEU A 457 24.55 0.25 -6.24
C LEU A 457 25.65 0.98 -7.02
N ILE A 458 26.04 2.14 -6.52
CA ILE A 458 27.11 2.97 -7.10
C ILE A 458 28.44 2.70 -6.41
N TYR A 459 28.41 2.56 -5.09
CA TYR A 459 29.60 2.29 -4.29
C TYR A 459 29.25 1.49 -3.04
N ALA A 460 30.11 0.53 -2.71
CA ALA A 460 30.13 -0.16 -1.43
C ALA A 460 31.56 -0.11 -0.86
N ASN A 461 31.68 -0.07 0.47
CA ASN A 461 32.99 -0.08 1.15
C ASN A 461 33.51 -1.51 1.43
N ASP A 462 33.40 -2.39 0.44
CA ASP A 462 33.76 -3.81 0.48
C ASP A 462 34.93 -4.16 -0.47
N ASP A 463 35.78 -3.17 -0.74
CA ASP A 463 36.89 -3.23 -1.70
C ASP A 463 36.45 -3.43 -3.17
N THR A 464 35.16 -3.25 -3.49
CA THR A 464 34.68 -3.20 -4.86
C THR A 464 34.91 -1.83 -5.50
N ASP A 465 35.19 -1.81 -6.80
CA ASP A 465 35.27 -0.57 -7.56
C ASP A 465 33.87 0.05 -7.73
N PHE A 466 33.83 1.37 -7.89
CA PHE A 466 32.60 2.08 -8.24
C PHE A 466 31.98 1.50 -9.50
N THR A 467 30.67 1.33 -9.50
CA THR A 467 29.95 1.10 -10.75
C THR A 467 29.87 2.41 -11.54
N PRO A 468 29.84 2.35 -12.89
CA PRO A 468 29.68 3.54 -13.71
C PRO A 468 28.38 4.27 -13.38
N TRP A 469 28.45 5.58 -13.19
CA TRP A 469 27.30 6.38 -12.85
C TRP A 469 26.41 6.46 -14.10
N ARG A 470 25.14 6.08 -14.01
CA ARG A 470 24.25 6.19 -15.16
C ARG A 470 23.78 7.64 -15.28
N ALA A 471 24.32 8.33 -16.29
CA ALA A 471 23.85 9.66 -16.65
C ALA A 471 22.35 9.62 -16.93
N TYR A 472 21.63 10.63 -16.43
CA TYR A 472 20.22 10.84 -16.76
C TYR A 472 20.07 10.94 -18.28
N SER A 473 19.36 9.98 -18.87
CA SER A 473 19.00 10.00 -20.29
C SER A 473 17.53 10.41 -20.42
N PRO A 474 17.23 11.61 -20.93
CA PRO A 474 15.86 12.01 -21.26
C PRO A 474 15.17 11.05 -22.24
N GLN A 475 15.95 10.27 -23.00
CA GLN A 475 15.47 9.29 -23.98
C GLN A 475 15.13 7.93 -23.35
N HIS A 476 15.55 7.67 -22.10
CA HIS A 476 15.14 6.51 -21.31
C HIS A 476 14.03 6.87 -20.33
N VAL A 477 13.45 8.07 -20.49
CA VAL A 477 12.12 8.41 -20.00
C VAL A 477 11.17 7.56 -20.82
N THR A 478 11.02 6.29 -20.42
CA THR A 478 9.71 5.68 -20.58
C THR A 478 8.81 6.54 -19.72
N THR A 479 8.14 7.52 -20.36
CA THR A 479 6.76 7.73 -20.01
C THR A 479 6.18 6.32 -20.02
N TYR A 480 5.97 5.76 -18.85
CA TYR A 480 4.76 4.98 -18.69
C TYR A 480 3.64 6.01 -18.93
N THR A 481 3.39 6.33 -20.21
CA THR A 481 2.01 6.26 -20.70
C THR A 481 1.46 4.95 -20.12
N LEU A 482 0.17 4.86 -19.87
CA LEU A 482 -0.50 3.64 -19.46
C LEU A 482 -0.40 2.55 -20.58
N VAL A 483 0.82 2.25 -21.06
CA VAL A 483 1.23 1.30 -22.09
C VAL A 483 1.17 -0.04 -21.41
N GLY A 484 -0.03 -0.60 -21.46
CA GLY A 484 -0.41 -1.81 -20.75
C GLY A 484 -1.91 -1.91 -20.53
N LEU A 485 -2.70 -0.85 -20.79
CA LEU A 485 -4.16 -0.91 -20.70
C LEU A 485 -4.87 -0.65 -22.04
N ASP A 486 -4.32 0.18 -22.93
CA ASP A 486 -4.95 0.46 -24.24
C ASP A 486 -4.86 -0.73 -25.22
N ASP A 487 -3.84 -1.59 -25.11
CA ASP A 487 -3.71 -2.79 -25.97
C ASP A 487 -4.72 -3.89 -25.64
N TRP A 488 -5.34 -3.87 -24.45
CA TRP A 488 -6.37 -4.88 -24.05
C TRP A 488 -7.79 -4.47 -24.42
N GLU A 489 -8.06 -3.18 -24.67
CA GLU A 489 -9.33 -2.76 -25.29
C GLU A 489 -9.50 -3.40 -26.68
N GLN A 490 -8.40 -3.71 -27.39
CA GLN A 490 -8.41 -4.49 -28.63
C GLN A 490 -8.72 -5.98 -28.41
N GLU A 491 -8.31 -6.59 -27.30
CA GLU A 491 -8.66 -7.98 -26.96
C GLU A 491 -10.09 -8.13 -26.45
N LEU A 492 -10.69 -7.11 -25.83
CA LEU A 492 -12.13 -7.10 -25.53
C LEU A 492 -12.97 -7.08 -26.82
N GLY A 493 -12.48 -6.45 -27.89
CA GLY A 493 -13.05 -6.60 -29.22
C GLY A 493 -12.99 -8.03 -29.77
N VAL A 494 -12.26 -8.96 -29.16
CA VAL A 494 -12.25 -10.39 -29.52
C VAL A 494 -13.20 -11.20 -28.63
N LEU A 495 -13.50 -10.74 -27.42
CA LEU A 495 -14.48 -11.35 -26.52
C LEU A 495 -15.93 -10.91 -26.81
N ASP A 496 -16.13 -9.73 -27.42
CA ASP A 496 -17.45 -9.24 -27.86
C ASP A 496 -18.01 -10.09 -29.02
N TYR A 497 -17.15 -10.59 -29.92
CA TYR A 497 -17.56 -11.46 -31.03
C TYR A 497 -17.99 -12.89 -30.60
N GLY A 498 -17.89 -13.22 -29.32
CA GLY A 498 -18.26 -14.54 -28.78
C GLY A 498 -19.54 -14.56 -27.94
N LEU A 499 -20.19 -13.41 -27.70
CA LEU A 499 -21.32 -13.30 -26.77
C LEU A 499 -22.61 -12.73 -27.39
N ASP A 500 -22.57 -12.27 -28.65
CA ASP A 500 -23.74 -11.74 -29.37
C ASP A 500 -24.54 -12.79 -30.16
N GLN A 501 -24.22 -14.09 -30.08
CA GLN A 501 -24.92 -15.10 -30.90
C GLN A 501 -26.02 -15.92 -30.22
N ASP A 502 -26.31 -15.73 -28.92
CA ASP A 502 -27.30 -16.57 -28.23
C ASP A 502 -28.41 -15.78 -27.48
N TRP A 503 -28.61 -14.49 -27.79
CA TRP A 503 -29.70 -13.69 -27.17
C TRP A 503 -30.70 -13.05 -28.15
N GLU A 504 -30.49 -13.14 -29.45
CA GLU A 504 -31.50 -12.85 -30.46
C GLU A 504 -32.17 -14.15 -30.91
N ASP A 505 -33.14 -14.65 -30.14
CA ASP A 505 -34.23 -15.53 -30.60
C ASP A 505 -35.14 -15.90 -29.41
N ILE A 506 -35.78 -14.89 -28.82
CA ILE A 506 -37.07 -15.08 -28.16
C ILE A 506 -38.04 -14.17 -28.91
N GLU A 507 -38.62 -14.73 -29.97
CA GLU A 507 -39.71 -14.15 -30.74
C GLU A 507 -40.90 -13.84 -29.82
N GLU A 508 -41.18 -12.55 -29.60
CA GLU A 508 -42.53 -12.09 -29.28
C GLU A 508 -43.34 -12.01 -30.57
N SER A 509 -44.08 -13.07 -30.86
CA SER A 509 -45.24 -13.04 -31.74
C SER A 509 -46.42 -13.67 -31.02
N ASP A 510 -47.33 -12.85 -30.52
CA ASP A 510 -48.73 -12.98 -30.97
C ASP A 510 -49.53 -11.74 -30.61
N GLU A 511 -50.14 -11.20 -31.66
CA GLU A 511 -51.08 -10.11 -31.70
C GLU A 511 -52.35 -10.42 -30.90
N THR A 512 -53.02 -9.39 -30.36
CA THR A 512 -54.35 -9.01 -30.88
C THR A 512 -54.87 -7.70 -30.27
N ASN A 513 -55.10 -6.77 -31.20
CA ASN A 513 -56.10 -5.70 -31.23
C ASN A 513 -57.15 -5.65 -30.10
N THR A 514 -57.39 -4.43 -29.60
CA THR A 514 -58.67 -3.74 -29.89
C THR A 514 -58.50 -2.22 -29.78
N GLU A 515 -59.00 -1.55 -30.82
CA GLU A 515 -59.21 -0.12 -30.98
C GLU A 515 -60.11 0.48 -29.88
N THR A 516 -59.88 1.74 -29.51
CA THR A 516 -60.91 2.79 -29.60
C THR A 516 -60.28 4.19 -29.58
N ASP A 517 -60.60 4.94 -30.63
CA ASP A 517 -60.57 6.40 -30.74
C ASP A 517 -61.21 7.12 -29.55
N VAL A 518 -60.80 8.38 -29.30
CA VAL A 518 -61.65 9.59 -29.37
C VAL A 518 -60.91 10.81 -28.76
N SER A 519 -60.71 11.83 -29.62
CA SER A 519 -60.59 13.31 -29.44
C SER A 519 -59.74 13.89 -28.29
N GLU A 520 -58.70 14.68 -28.59
CA GLU A 520 -58.76 16.15 -28.83
C GLU A 520 -59.43 16.93 -27.68
N ASP A 521 -58.63 17.66 -26.90
CA ASP A 521 -58.82 19.10 -26.74
C ASP A 521 -57.58 19.75 -26.08
N GLU A 522 -56.99 20.70 -26.83
CA GLU A 522 -56.04 21.69 -26.37
C GLU A 522 -56.77 22.76 -25.55
N HIS A 523 -56.18 23.24 -24.45
CA HIS A 523 -56.19 24.67 -24.16
C HIS A 523 -55.07 25.07 -23.19
N ALA A 524 -54.36 26.09 -23.63
CA ALA A 524 -53.25 26.78 -22.98
C ALA A 524 -53.72 27.81 -21.93
N GLU A 525 -52.79 28.12 -21.02
CA GLU A 525 -52.41 29.45 -20.50
C GLU A 525 -53.52 30.48 -20.21
N ASP A 526 -53.68 30.89 -18.93
CA ASP A 526 -53.03 32.09 -18.35
C ASP A 526 -53.74 32.65 -17.10
N ALA A 527 -52.92 33.27 -16.24
CA ALA A 527 -53.23 34.29 -15.22
C ALA A 527 -54.01 33.91 -13.93
N GLU A 528 -53.30 33.78 -12.80
CA GLU A 528 -53.08 34.84 -11.78
C GLU A 528 -52.05 34.41 -10.72
#